data_AF-A0A0L0GUB9-F1
#
_entry.id   AF-A0A0L0GUB9-F1
#
_cell.length_a   1.000
_cell.length_b   1.000
_cell.length_c   1.000
_cell.angle_alpha   90.00
_cell.angle_beta   90.00
_cell.angle_gamma   90.00
#
_symmetry.space_group_name_H-M   'P 1'
#
loop_
_entity.id
_entity.type
_entity.pdbx_description
1 polymer ?
#
loop_
_entity_poly.entity_id
_entity_poly.type
_entity_poly.pdbx_seq_one_letter_code
_entity_poly.pdbx_strand_id
1 'polypeptide(L)'
;MTTLKVQVDKDIEDDGLYIVTLWVDLTPPRYISVSRDAYEEPDVIYIEAQDQIYGKKTTNLRYSISDSILRLYFLPGSEVFFHWNNSSEVLIKINERDWEVMQESFKNIFSLGGRFMH
;
A
#
# COMPACT_ATOMS: atom_id res chain seq x y z
N MET A 1 12.18 -6.53 -5.72
CA MET A 1 12.68 -5.25 -5.17
C MET A 1 12.81 -5.40 -3.66
N THR A 2 13.66 -4.61 -3.05
CA THR A 2 13.94 -4.61 -1.62
C THR A 2 13.62 -3.24 -1.05
N THR A 3 13.02 -3.22 0.13
CA THR A 3 12.74 -1.99 0.86
C THR A 3 14.04 -1.37 1.37
N LEU A 4 14.24 -0.09 1.08
CA LEU A 4 15.32 0.76 1.58
C LEU A 4 14.89 1.52 2.84
N LYS A 5 13.63 1.95 2.88
CA LYS A 5 13.03 2.71 3.98
C LYS A 5 11.52 2.52 3.95
N VAL A 6 10.92 2.41 5.13
CA VAL A 6 9.48 2.57 5.33
C VAL A 6 9.19 3.89 6.01
N GLN A 7 8.15 4.57 5.55
CA GLN A 7 7.59 5.74 6.20
C GLN A 7 6.12 5.50 6.42
N VAL A 8 5.70 5.61 7.68
CA VAL A 8 4.30 5.59 8.10
C VAL A 8 3.98 7.00 8.54
N ASP A 9 2.92 7.57 7.98
CA ASP A 9 2.44 8.87 8.42
C ASP A 9 1.41 8.66 9.53
N LYS A 10 1.85 8.89 10.77
CA LYS A 10 1.05 8.66 11.98
C LYS A 10 0.34 9.92 12.47
N ASP A 11 0.83 11.09 12.06
CA ASP A 11 0.32 12.38 12.54
C ASP A 11 -1.07 12.70 11.96
N ILE A 12 -1.48 11.95 10.94
CA ILE A 12 -2.75 12.08 10.21
C ILE A 12 -3.74 10.94 10.51
N GLU A 13 -3.36 9.96 11.34
CA GLU A 13 -4.25 8.83 11.70
C GLU A 13 -5.49 9.30 12.49
N ASP A 14 -5.35 10.40 13.26
CA ASP A 14 -6.47 11.02 13.99
C ASP A 14 -7.55 11.57 13.03
N ASP A 15 -7.16 11.96 11.82
CA ASP A 15 -8.06 12.43 10.75
C ASP A 15 -8.60 11.27 9.90
N GLY A 16 -8.31 10.02 10.29
CA GLY A 16 -8.76 8.82 9.58
C GLY A 16 -7.92 8.47 8.35
N LEU A 17 -6.87 9.24 8.05
CA LEU A 17 -6.01 9.01 6.90
C LEU A 17 -4.81 8.12 7.30
N TYR A 18 -4.74 6.95 6.69
CA TYR A 18 -3.62 6.02 6.88
C TYR A 18 -2.73 6.02 5.64
N ILE A 19 -1.42 6.21 5.80
CA ILE A 19 -0.45 6.21 4.69
C ILE A 19 0.77 5.36 5.04
N VAL A 20 1.16 4.48 4.11
CA VAL A 20 2.44 3.79 4.17
C VAL A 20 3.19 3.94 2.86
N THR A 21 4.42 4.44 2.94
CA THR A 21 5.33 4.62 1.81
C THR A 21 6.54 3.69 1.93
N LEU A 22 6.72 2.86 0.90
CA LEU A 22 7.81 1.90 0.74
C LEU A 22 8.82 2.46 -0.27
N TRP A 23 9.99 2.92 0.19
CA TRP A 23 11.10 3.25 -0.69
C TRP A 23 11.83 1.98 -1.10
N VAL A 24 12.06 1.78 -2.39
CA VAL A 24 12.61 0.53 -2.94
C VAL A 24 13.86 0.75 -3.79
N ASP A 25 14.68 -0.30 -3.87
CA ASP A 25 15.96 -0.39 -4.60
C ASP A 25 15.87 -0.37 -6.14
N LEU A 26 14.88 0.34 -6.70
CA LEU A 26 14.82 0.64 -8.13
C LEU A 26 15.67 1.88 -8.45
N THR A 27 16.21 2.01 -9.66
CA THR A 27 17.00 3.18 -10.07
C THR A 27 16.21 4.04 -11.07
N PRO A 28 16.06 5.37 -10.84
CA PRO A 28 16.31 6.06 -9.56
C PRO A 28 15.42 5.49 -8.44
N PRO A 29 15.78 5.64 -7.14
CA PRO A 29 14.98 5.18 -6.02
C PRO A 29 13.53 5.55 -6.22
N ARG A 30 12.67 4.54 -6.28
CA ARG A 30 11.23 4.75 -6.39
C ARG A 30 10.60 4.48 -5.05
N TYR A 31 9.41 5.05 -4.87
CA TYR A 31 8.57 4.70 -3.76
C TYR A 31 7.24 4.13 -4.28
N ILE A 32 6.61 3.32 -3.44
CA ILE A 32 5.22 2.91 -3.58
C ILE A 32 4.52 3.39 -2.32
N SER A 33 3.56 4.30 -2.47
CA SER A 33 2.72 4.75 -1.36
C SER A 33 1.34 4.14 -1.50
N VAL A 34 0.83 3.61 -0.40
CA VAL A 34 -0.53 3.09 -0.29
C VAL A 34 -1.21 3.84 0.84
N SER A 35 -2.40 4.34 0.58
CA SER A 35 -3.17 5.08 1.57
C SER A 35 -4.66 4.84 1.48
N ARG A 36 -5.34 5.23 2.54
CA ARG A 36 -6.79 5.22 2.63
C ARG A 36 -7.26 6.24 3.64
N ASP A 37 -8.29 6.98 3.26
CA ASP A 37 -9.05 7.81 4.18
C ASP A 37 -10.25 7.02 4.68
N ALA A 38 -10.30 6.72 5.98
CA ALA A 38 -11.36 5.96 6.60
C ALA A 38 -12.64 6.78 6.84
N TYR A 39 -12.58 8.11 6.75
CA TYR A 39 -13.70 8.99 7.04
C TYR A 39 -14.30 9.58 5.76
N GLU A 40 -13.48 9.98 4.79
CA GLU A 40 -13.93 10.59 3.54
C GLU A 40 -14.20 9.53 2.45
N GLU A 41 -13.31 8.54 2.26
CA GLU A 41 -13.41 7.54 1.20
C GLU A 41 -13.06 6.11 1.67
N PRO A 42 -13.81 5.55 2.64
CA PRO A 42 -13.47 4.27 3.25
C PRO A 42 -13.53 3.09 2.29
N ASP A 43 -14.15 3.17 1.13
CA ASP A 43 -14.22 2.01 0.23
C ASP A 43 -13.05 1.95 -0.76
N VAL A 44 -12.16 2.94 -0.75
CA VAL A 44 -11.14 3.14 -1.77
C VAL A 44 -9.74 3.13 -1.17
N ILE A 45 -8.84 2.41 -1.84
CA ILE A 45 -7.41 2.50 -1.59
C ILE A 45 -6.81 3.39 -2.66
N TYR A 46 -5.99 4.35 -2.25
CA TYR A 46 -5.14 5.10 -3.14
C TYR A 46 -3.75 4.44 -3.18
N ILE A 47 -3.22 4.26 -4.37
CA ILE A 47 -1.86 3.75 -4.59
C ILE A 47 -1.16 4.60 -5.62
N GLU A 48 0.05 5.02 -5.29
CA GLU A 48 0.91 5.78 -6.18
C GLU A 48 2.33 5.24 -6.16
N ALA A 49 3.04 5.52 -7.24
CA ALA A 49 4.47 5.35 -7.29
C ALA A 49 5.07 6.50 -8.09
N GLN A 50 6.25 6.95 -7.65
CA GLN A 50 7.06 7.96 -8.32
C GLN A 50 6.38 9.33 -8.48
N ASP A 51 6.68 10.24 -7.54
CA ASP A 51 6.34 11.67 -7.52
C ASP A 51 4.86 12.00 -7.84
N GLN A 52 3.93 11.16 -7.39
CA GLN A 52 2.48 11.30 -7.55
C GLN A 52 1.95 11.28 -9.00
N ILE A 53 2.81 11.07 -10.01
CA ILE A 53 2.44 11.17 -11.43
C ILE A 53 1.47 10.04 -11.84
N TYR A 54 1.56 8.90 -11.18
CA TYR A 54 0.82 7.69 -11.55
C TYR A 54 -0.03 7.14 -10.41
N GLY A 55 -0.48 8.04 -9.53
CA GLY A 55 -1.45 7.72 -8.50
C GLY A 55 -2.77 7.24 -9.07
N LYS A 56 -3.42 6.31 -8.38
CA LYS A 56 -4.75 5.84 -8.73
C LYS A 56 -5.54 5.40 -7.52
N LYS A 57 -6.87 5.53 -7.63
CA LYS A 57 -7.86 4.98 -6.70
C LYS A 57 -8.29 3.59 -7.16
N THR A 58 -8.49 2.66 -6.24
CA THR A 58 -8.90 1.28 -6.54
C THR A 58 -9.59 0.61 -5.37
N THR A 59 -10.50 -0.31 -5.67
CA THR A 59 -11.14 -1.22 -4.69
C THR A 59 -10.60 -2.65 -4.80
N ASN A 60 -9.74 -2.90 -5.79
CA ASN A 60 -9.28 -4.23 -6.20
C ASN A 60 -7.87 -4.57 -5.70
N LEU A 61 -7.19 -3.65 -5.01
CA LEU A 61 -5.85 -3.92 -4.48
C LEU A 61 -5.94 -4.78 -3.21
N ARG A 62 -5.08 -5.78 -3.12
CA ARG A 62 -4.91 -6.66 -1.97
C ARG A 62 -3.43 -6.80 -1.64
N TYR A 63 -3.15 -7.29 -0.44
CA TYR A 63 -1.80 -7.63 -0.03
C TYR A 63 -1.73 -9.02 0.61
N SER A 64 -0.54 -9.60 0.59
CA SER A 64 -0.19 -10.81 1.36
C SER A 64 1.27 -10.75 1.76
N ILE A 65 1.62 -11.39 2.89
CA ILE A 65 3.01 -11.46 3.36
C ILE A 65 3.36 -12.92 3.62
N SER A 66 4.49 -13.36 3.05
CA SER A 66 5.10 -14.68 3.31
C SER A 66 6.61 -14.52 3.25
N ASP A 67 7.34 -15.12 4.19
CA ASP A 67 8.82 -15.16 4.18
C ASP A 67 9.48 -13.80 3.93
N SER A 68 8.98 -12.76 4.61
CA SER A 68 9.46 -11.38 4.48
C SER A 68 9.28 -10.76 3.08
N ILE A 69 8.38 -11.33 2.28
CA ILE A 69 7.96 -10.80 0.98
C ILE A 69 6.54 -10.24 1.13
N LEU A 70 6.42 -8.92 1.02
CA LEU A 70 5.16 -8.24 0.79
C LEU A 70 4.80 -8.35 -0.69
N ARG A 71 3.66 -8.96 -0.97
CA ARG A 71 3.03 -8.97 -2.30
C ARG A 71 1.86 -8.01 -2.29
N LEU A 72 1.89 -7.01 -3.16
CA LEU A 72 0.73 -6.18 -3.50
C LEU A 72 0.20 -6.64 -4.86
N TYR A 73 -1.10 -6.84 -4.99
CA TYR A 73 -1.68 -7.38 -6.22
C TYR A 73 -3.12 -6.90 -6.45
N PHE A 74 -3.48 -6.69 -7.71
CA PHE A 74 -4.86 -6.46 -8.12
C PHE A 74 -5.61 -7.79 -8.26
N LEU A 75 -6.90 -7.80 -7.89
CA LEU A 75 -7.76 -8.96 -8.04
C LEU A 75 -7.86 -9.42 -9.52
N PRO A 76 -8.01 -10.74 -9.77
CA PRO A 76 -8.24 -11.26 -11.12
C PRO A 76 -9.43 -10.59 -11.79
N GLY A 77 -9.29 -10.23 -13.07
CA GLY A 77 -10.32 -9.52 -13.84
C GLY A 77 -10.27 -7.99 -13.72
N SER A 78 -9.39 -7.43 -12.87
CA SER A 78 -9.09 -6.00 -12.89
C SER A 78 -8.27 -5.65 -14.12
N GLU A 79 -8.68 -4.63 -14.88
CA GLU A 79 -7.89 -4.07 -16.02
C GLU A 79 -6.74 -3.15 -15.54
N VAL A 80 -6.36 -3.27 -14.26
CA VAL A 80 -5.46 -2.33 -13.59
C VAL A 80 -4.09 -2.99 -13.38
N PHE A 81 -3.05 -2.30 -13.84
CA PHE A 81 -1.67 -2.74 -13.73
C PHE A 81 -0.81 -1.68 -13.06
N PHE A 82 0.25 -2.11 -12.40
CA PHE A 82 1.30 -1.23 -11.93
C PHE A 82 2.07 -0.68 -13.14
N HIS A 83 2.08 0.64 -13.29
CA HIS A 83 2.60 1.29 -14.51
C HIS A 83 4.10 1.02 -14.73
N TRP A 84 4.86 0.81 -13.65
CA TRP A 84 6.33 0.72 -13.70
C TRP A 84 6.85 -0.66 -14.10
N ASN A 85 6.07 -1.73 -13.90
CA ASN A 85 6.45 -3.09 -14.27
C ASN A 85 5.44 -3.75 -15.23
N ASN A 86 4.37 -3.03 -15.60
CA ASN A 86 3.27 -3.52 -16.42
C ASN A 86 2.68 -4.86 -15.93
N SER A 87 2.64 -5.06 -14.61
CA SER A 87 2.17 -6.27 -13.95
C SER A 87 0.97 -5.98 -13.05
N SER A 88 0.14 -6.99 -12.82
CA SER A 88 -0.95 -6.92 -11.84
C SER A 88 -0.44 -7.07 -10.41
N GLU A 89 0.85 -7.36 -10.22
CA GLU A 89 1.46 -7.56 -8.91
C GLU A 89 2.86 -6.96 -8.79
N VAL A 90 3.27 -6.75 -7.55
CA VAL A 90 4.62 -6.37 -7.18
C VAL A 90 5.04 -7.12 -5.91
N LEU A 91 6.28 -7.61 -5.91
CA LEU A 91 6.89 -8.35 -4.81
C LEU A 91 8.03 -7.53 -4.20
N ILE A 92 7.88 -7.20 -2.92
CA ILE A 92 8.75 -6.30 -2.17
C ILE A 92 9.30 -7.08 -0.97
N LYS A 93 10.62 -7.28 -0.95
CA LYS A 93 11.29 -7.83 0.22
C LYS A 93 11.36 -6.76 1.30
N ILE A 94 10.69 -7.00 2.42
CA ILE A 94 10.67 -6.14 3.61
C ILE A 94 11.49 -6.83 4.71
N ASN A 95 12.09 -6.08 5.63
CA ASN A 95 12.67 -6.69 6.84
C ASN A 95 11.62 -6.74 7.96
N GLU A 96 11.89 -7.52 9.01
CA GLU A 96 10.95 -7.71 10.13
C GLU A 96 10.62 -6.39 10.84
N ARG A 97 11.61 -5.52 11.06
CA ARG A 97 11.43 -4.23 11.72
C ARG A 97 10.54 -3.30 10.91
N ASP A 98 10.73 -3.25 9.60
CA ASP A 98 9.90 -2.47 8.67
C ASP A 98 8.45 -2.95 8.72
N TRP A 99 8.23 -4.28 8.78
CA TRP A 99 6.90 -4.83 8.93
C TRP A 99 6.26 -4.45 10.27
N GLU A 100 6.98 -4.60 11.37
CA GLU A 100 6.51 -4.22 12.71
C GLU A 100 6.06 -2.76 12.77
N VAL A 101 6.77 -1.87 12.08
CA VAL A 101 6.46 -0.44 12.02
C VAL A 101 5.17 -0.15 11.24
N MET A 102 4.93 -0.85 10.12
CA MET A 102 3.82 -0.52 9.20
C MET A 102 2.58 -1.39 9.33
N GLN A 103 2.64 -2.53 10.02
CA GLN A 103 1.58 -3.53 10.00
C GLN A 103 0.21 -2.99 10.45
N GLU A 104 0.17 -2.04 11.37
CA GLU A 104 -1.07 -1.48 11.90
C GLU A 104 -1.74 -0.59 10.86
N SER A 105 -1.03 0.39 10.31
CA SER A 105 -1.54 1.25 9.24
C SER A 105 -1.87 0.42 7.99
N PHE A 106 -1.10 -0.62 7.65
CA PHE A 106 -1.47 -1.57 6.60
C PHE A 106 -2.81 -2.27 6.88
N LYS A 107 -3.03 -2.75 8.11
CA LYS A 107 -4.33 -3.35 8.47
C LYS A 107 -5.48 -2.36 8.29
N ASN A 108 -5.30 -1.11 8.68
CA ASN A 108 -6.33 -0.07 8.54
C ASN A 108 -6.58 0.34 7.08
N ILE A 109 -5.54 0.40 6.25
CA ILE A 109 -5.68 0.66 4.81
C ILE A 109 -6.53 -0.44 4.15
N PHE A 110 -6.28 -1.70 4.49
CA PHE A 110 -6.89 -2.85 3.83
C PHE A 110 -8.11 -3.46 4.55
N SER A 111 -8.48 -2.97 5.74
CA SER A 111 -9.69 -3.39 6.44
C SER A 111 -10.91 -2.78 5.78
N LEU A 112 -11.65 -3.53 4.96
CA LEU A 112 -12.87 -3.03 4.29
C LEU A 112 -13.74 -2.23 5.29
N GLY A 113 -14.23 -1.07 4.83
CA GLY A 113 -14.93 -0.06 5.64
C GLY A 113 -15.83 -0.70 6.68
N GLY A 114 -15.62 -0.30 7.93
CA GLY A 114 -16.26 -0.86 9.12
C GLY A 114 -17.73 -1.20 8.92
N ARG A 115 -18.00 -2.47 8.64
CA ARG A 115 -19.19 -3.18 9.09
C ARG A 115 -18.73 -4.40 9.86
N PHE A 116 -18.14 -4.14 11.02
CA PHE A 116 -18.41 -4.99 12.17
C PHE A 116 -19.89 -4.78 12.50
N MET A 117 -20.75 -5.62 11.93
CA MET A 117 -22.08 -5.82 12.50
C MET A 117 -21.85 -6.56 13.82
N HIS A 118 -22.13 -5.87 14.93
CA HIS A 118 -22.47 -6.51 16.20
C HIS A 118 -23.85 -7.17 16.08
#